data_AF-A0A1E5VG99-F1
#
_entry.id   AF-A0A1E5VG99-F1
#
_cell.length_a   1.000
_cell.length_b   1.000
_cell.length_c   1.000
_cell.angle_alpha   90.00
_cell.angle_beta   90.00
_cell.angle_gamma   90.00
#
_symmetry.space_group_name_H-M   'P 1'
#
loop_
_entity.id
_entity.type
_entity.pdbx_description
1 polymer ?
#
loop_
_entity_poly.entity_id
_entity_poly.type
_entity_poly.pdbx_seq_one_letter_code
_entity_poly.pdbx_strand_id
1 'polypeptide(L)'
;MWVEPALTMLRPLKDAGLTGVKVLWTFFERRIQPLKARVHPLFQYSSVGDSTRVSPEVLEPVEVRSHVWTVIKRRTCQLPLPEDTDRRAVNRAERERQQVLSLERKKARATRAMDHERRTREGMPSEETEVTDDGDDDDDDDDDDDDEEDDMGV
;
A
#
# COMPACT_ATOMS: atom_id res chain seq x y z
N MET A 1 29.96 -32.95 7.98
CA MET A 1 28.68 -32.62 7.30
C MET A 1 27.56 -32.96 8.27
N TRP A 2 26.76 -31.99 8.71
CA TRP A 2 25.86 -32.13 9.89
C TRP A 2 24.40 -32.50 9.54
N VAL A 3 24.11 -32.70 8.26
CA VAL A 3 22.75 -32.90 7.77
C VAL A 3 22.21 -34.28 8.16
N GLU A 4 23.00 -35.35 7.99
CA GLU A 4 22.56 -36.72 8.29
C GLU A 4 22.20 -36.95 9.77
N PRO A 5 23.01 -36.51 10.76
CA PRO A 5 22.62 -36.62 12.17
C PRO A 5 21.36 -35.80 12.49
N ALA A 6 21.22 -34.61 11.90
CA ALA A 6 20.06 -33.76 12.13
C ALA A 6 18.76 -34.40 11.59
N LEU A 7 18.80 -34.99 10.39
CA LEU A 7 17.65 -35.69 9.81
C LEU A 7 17.25 -36.91 10.63
N THR A 8 18.22 -37.66 11.15
CA THR A 8 17.98 -38.82 12.02
C THR A 8 17.21 -38.41 13.28
N MET A 9 17.55 -37.27 13.88
CA MET A 9 16.87 -36.73 15.06
C MET A 9 15.50 -36.11 14.74
N LEU A 10 15.34 -35.51 13.56
CA LEU A 10 14.11 -34.83 13.15
C LEU A 10 12.98 -35.78 12.75
N ARG A 11 13.29 -36.95 12.18
CA ARG A 11 12.29 -37.96 11.75
C ARG A 11 11.29 -38.32 12.86
N PRO A 12 11.71 -38.80 14.05
CA PRO A 12 10.76 -39.18 15.10
C PRO A 12 9.95 -37.97 15.62
N LEU A 13 10.54 -36.76 15.62
CA LEU A 13 9.82 -35.55 16.01
C LEU A 13 8.72 -35.20 15.01
N LYS A 14 9.00 -35.36 13.71
CA LYS A 14 8.01 -35.16 12.66
C LYS A 14 6.87 -36.17 12.78
N ASP A 15 7.19 -37.44 13.02
CA ASP A 15 6.19 -38.50 13.20
C ASP A 15 5.33 -38.26 14.45
N ALA A 16 5.89 -37.64 15.50
CA ALA A 16 5.18 -37.20 16.70
C ALA A 16 4.39 -35.89 16.51
N GLY A 17 4.32 -35.33 15.30
CA GLY A 17 3.54 -34.12 15.00
C GLY A 17 4.26 -32.81 15.30
N LEU A 18 5.57 -32.73 15.11
CA LEU A 18 6.30 -31.46 15.12
C LEU A 18 5.80 -30.56 13.98
N THR A 19 5.20 -29.43 14.34
CA THR A 19 4.73 -28.41 13.39
C THR A 19 5.59 -27.15 13.46
N GLY A 20 5.51 -26.30 12.44
CA GLY A 20 6.15 -24.98 12.45
C GLY A 20 5.73 -24.11 13.63
N VAL A 21 4.49 -24.27 14.13
CA VAL A 21 3.99 -23.55 15.31
C VAL A 21 4.71 -24.01 16.59
N LYS A 22 4.90 -25.33 16.77
CA LYS A 22 5.71 -25.87 17.88
C LYS A 22 7.16 -25.40 17.80
N VAL A 23 7.74 -25.36 16.60
CA VAL A 23 9.08 -24.80 16.41
C VAL A 23 9.12 -23.33 16.81
N LEU A 24 8.15 -22.53 16.37
CA LEU A 24 8.07 -21.11 16.71
C LEU A 24 7.90 -20.88 18.22
N TRP A 25 7.07 -21.71 18.86
CA TRP A 25 6.91 -21.72 20.32
C TRP A 25 8.25 -21.91 21.03
N THR A 26 9.01 -22.93 20.66
CA THR A 26 10.31 -23.21 21.28
C THR A 26 11.33 -22.09 21.09
N PHE A 27 11.31 -21.37 19.96
CA PHE A 27 12.15 -20.19 19.76
C PHE A 27 11.82 -19.08 20.75
N PHE A 28 10.54 -18.78 20.97
CA PHE A 28 10.12 -17.74 21.90
C PHE A 28 10.38 -18.13 23.35
N GLU A 29 10.01 -19.35 23.74
CA GLU A 29 10.25 -19.88 25.08
C GLU A 29 11.74 -19.85 25.45
N ARG A 30 12.62 -20.22 24.50
CA ARG A 30 14.08 -20.20 24.71
C ARG A 30 14.70 -18.82 24.47
N ARG A 31 13.94 -17.81 24.06
CA ARG A 31 14.41 -16.45 23.72
C ARG A 31 15.49 -16.46 22.63
N ILE A 32 15.35 -17.32 21.63
CA ILE A 32 16.30 -17.48 20.55
C ILE A 32 15.77 -16.77 19.30
N GLN A 33 16.56 -15.85 18.77
CA GLN A 33 16.23 -15.16 17.53
C GLN A 33 16.46 -16.10 16.33
N PRO A 34 15.45 -16.35 15.47
CA PRO A 34 15.59 -17.20 14.30
C PRO A 34 16.70 -16.74 13.34
N LEU A 35 16.81 -15.43 13.13
CA LEU A 35 17.68 -14.81 12.12
C LEU A 35 19.02 -14.28 12.65
N LYS A 36 19.23 -14.29 13.98
CA LYS A 36 20.49 -13.83 14.55
C LYS A 36 21.59 -14.85 14.28
N ALA A 37 22.78 -14.39 13.88
CA ALA A 37 23.96 -15.25 13.76
C ALA A 37 24.22 -15.98 15.08
N ARG A 38 24.46 -17.29 15.00
CA ARG A 38 24.62 -18.16 16.16
C ARG A 38 26.03 -18.70 16.24
N VAL A 39 26.56 -18.79 17.46
CA VAL A 39 27.89 -19.36 17.75
C VAL A 39 27.91 -20.85 17.46
N HIS A 40 26.78 -21.54 17.66
CA HIS A 40 26.60 -22.96 17.32
C HIS A 40 25.20 -23.24 16.75
N PRO A 41 25.01 -24.38 16.07
CA PRO A 41 23.70 -24.82 15.63
C PRO A 41 22.71 -24.98 16.79
N LEU A 42 21.42 -24.78 16.51
CA LEU A 42 20.36 -24.81 17.52
C LEU A 42 20.19 -26.16 18.21
N PHE A 43 20.49 -27.26 17.52
CA PHE A 43 20.40 -28.60 18.11
C PHE A 43 21.46 -28.86 19.19
N GLN A 44 22.51 -28.02 19.25
CA GLN A 44 23.49 -28.01 20.33
C GLN A 44 23.13 -27.02 21.45
N TYR A 45 21.91 -26.49 21.44
CA TYR A 45 21.42 -25.64 22.51
C TYR A 45 21.53 -26.36 23.85
N SER A 46 22.26 -25.73 24.76
CA SER A 46 22.62 -26.32 26.05
C SER A 46 21.53 -26.07 27.09
N SER A 47 21.28 -24.81 27.48
CA SER A 47 20.26 -24.44 28.46
C SER A 47 20.19 -22.91 28.67
N VAL A 48 19.77 -22.47 29.86
CA VAL A 48 19.59 -21.06 30.25
C VAL A 48 20.85 -20.20 30.08
N GLY A 49 22.04 -20.78 30.24
CA GLY A 49 23.33 -20.08 30.09
C GLY A 49 23.85 -20.03 28.65
N ASP A 50 23.08 -20.49 27.68
CA ASP A 50 23.50 -20.56 26.30
C ASP A 50 23.63 -19.16 25.66
N SER A 51 24.79 -18.87 25.07
CA SER A 51 25.08 -17.58 24.42
C SER A 51 24.13 -17.24 23.26
N THR A 52 23.41 -18.22 22.72
CA THR A 52 22.41 -18.01 21.68
C THR A 52 21.11 -17.42 22.21
N ARG A 53 20.87 -17.41 23.53
CA ARG A 53 19.72 -16.74 24.15
C ARG A 53 19.91 -15.22 24.15
N VAL A 54 18.83 -14.50 23.88
CA VAL A 54 18.81 -13.03 24.00
C VAL A 54 18.65 -12.59 25.46
N SER A 55 17.99 -13.41 26.28
CA SER A 55 17.78 -13.13 27.70
C SER A 55 17.73 -14.45 28.50
N PRO A 56 18.27 -14.48 29.73
CA PRO A 56 18.16 -15.63 30.62
C PRO A 56 16.74 -15.84 31.16
N GLU A 57 15.91 -14.79 31.15
CA GLU A 57 14.55 -14.80 31.68
C GLU A 57 13.63 -15.77 30.92
N VAL A 58 12.79 -16.48 31.66
CA VAL A 58 11.79 -17.42 31.13
C VAL A 58 10.50 -16.64 30.88
N LEU A 59 9.95 -16.76 29.68
CA LEU A 59 8.65 -16.15 29.38
C LEU A 59 7.51 -17.00 29.92
N GLU A 60 6.47 -16.34 30.40
CA GLU A 60 5.25 -17.03 30.80
C GLU A 60 4.53 -17.62 29.57
N PRO A 61 3.86 -18.79 29.69
CA PRO A 61 3.18 -19.41 28.55
C PRO A 61 2.13 -18.52 27.88
N VAL A 62 1.55 -17.55 28.61
CA VAL A 62 0.64 -16.55 28.05
C VAL A 62 1.35 -15.57 27.10
N GLU A 63 2.57 -15.17 27.44
CA GLU A 63 3.38 -14.27 26.62
C GLU A 63 3.90 -14.99 25.38
N VAL A 64 4.35 -16.24 25.53
CA VAL A 64 4.76 -17.09 24.40
C VAL A 64 3.60 -17.25 23.42
N ARG A 65 2.38 -17.53 23.93
CA ARG A 65 1.16 -17.58 23.10
C ARG A 65 0.93 -16.27 22.35
N SER A 66 1.04 -15.13 23.04
CA SER A 66 0.85 -13.80 22.43
C SER A 66 1.83 -13.55 21.27
N HIS A 67 3.11 -13.88 21.46
CA HIS A 67 4.12 -13.75 20.41
C HIS A 67 3.87 -14.68 19.22
N VAL A 68 3.57 -15.96 19.47
CA VAL A 68 3.26 -16.94 18.42
C VAL A 68 2.04 -16.49 17.61
N TRP A 69 0.98 -16.06 18.29
CA TRP A 69 -0.23 -15.55 17.66
C TRP A 69 0.04 -14.32 16.78
N THR A 70 0.86 -13.38 17.26
CA THR A 70 1.24 -12.18 16.52
C THR A 70 1.96 -12.52 15.21
N VAL A 71 2.88 -13.49 15.23
CA VAL A 71 3.59 -13.93 14.02
C VAL A 71 2.65 -14.63 13.03
N ILE A 72 1.74 -15.46 13.50
CA ILE A 72 0.77 -16.17 12.65
C ILE A 72 -0.19 -15.17 12.01
N LYS A 73 -0.74 -14.22 12.79
CA LYS A 73 -1.66 -13.19 12.31
C LYS A 73 -1.06 -12.24 11.29
N ARG A 74 0.22 -11.88 11.42
CA ARG A 74 0.88 -11.00 10.43
C ARG A 74 0.81 -11.57 9.02
N ARG A 75 0.84 -12.90 8.84
CA ARG A 75 0.69 -13.53 7.52
C ARG A 75 -0.73 -13.38 6.96
N THR A 76 -1.75 -13.39 7.81
CA THR A 76 -3.14 -13.20 7.37
C THR A 76 -3.49 -11.74 7.09
N CYS A 77 -2.70 -10.78 7.60
CA CYS A 77 -2.86 -9.36 7.30
C CYS A 77 -2.06 -8.90 6.07
N GLN A 78 -1.30 -9.79 5.43
CA GLN A 78 -0.60 -9.54 4.17
C GLN A 78 -1.43 -10.01 2.95
N LEU A 79 -2.73 -10.27 3.15
CA LEU A 79 -3.66 -10.31 2.04
C LEU A 79 -3.93 -8.87 1.57
N PRO A 80 -4.16 -8.64 0.26
CA PRO A 80 -4.53 -7.33 -0.24
C PRO A 80 -5.68 -6.80 0.60
N LEU A 81 -5.56 -5.56 1.06
CA LEU A 81 -6.67 -4.82 1.65
C LEU A 81 -7.91 -5.06 0.78
N PRO A 82 -9.11 -5.34 1.33
CA PRO A 82 -10.31 -5.43 0.50
C PRO A 82 -10.38 -4.18 -0.36
N GLU A 83 -10.39 -4.35 -1.70
CA GLU A 83 -10.57 -3.25 -2.63
C GLU A 83 -11.89 -2.56 -2.26
N ASP A 84 -11.75 -1.35 -1.74
CA ASP A 84 -12.83 -0.44 -1.41
C ASP A 84 -13.38 0.07 -2.74
N THR A 85 -14.11 -0.78 -3.47
CA THR A 85 -14.67 -0.52 -4.82
C THR A 85 -15.48 0.78 -4.85
N ASP A 86 -16.05 1.13 -3.70
CA ASP A 86 -16.89 2.31 -3.50
C ASP A 86 -16.07 3.61 -3.57
N ARG A 87 -14.82 3.61 -3.07
CA ARG A 87 -13.95 4.81 -3.12
C ARG A 87 -13.55 5.19 -4.53
N ARG A 88 -13.22 4.20 -5.36
CA ARG A 88 -12.82 4.44 -6.76
C ARG A 88 -14.00 4.92 -7.61
N ALA A 89 -15.20 4.41 -7.32
CA ALA A 89 -16.43 4.85 -7.97
C ALA A 89 -16.79 6.30 -7.61
N VAL A 90 -16.68 6.67 -6.33
CA VAL A 90 -16.92 8.05 -5.86
C VAL A 90 -15.94 9.04 -6.51
N ASN A 91 -14.64 8.72 -6.52
CA ASN A 91 -13.63 9.59 -7.14
C ASN A 91 -13.83 9.75 -8.66
N ARG A 92 -14.28 8.69 -9.35
CA ARG A 92 -14.61 8.76 -10.79
C ARG A 92 -15.80 9.69 -11.03
N ALA A 93 -16.87 9.53 -10.26
CA ALA A 93 -18.06 10.35 -10.39
C ALA A 93 -17.79 11.84 -10.06
N GLU A 94 -16.89 12.11 -9.12
CA GLU A 94 -16.49 13.48 -8.78
C GLU A 94 -15.67 14.13 -9.90
N ARG A 95 -14.71 13.41 -10.50
CA ARG A 95 -13.94 13.88 -11.65
C ARG A 95 -14.83 14.19 -12.86
N GLU A 96 -15.80 13.33 -13.15
CA GLU A 96 -16.78 13.54 -14.23
C GLU A 96 -17.61 14.82 -14.01
N ARG A 97 -18.04 15.09 -12.76
CA ARG A 97 -18.77 16.32 -12.43
C ARG A 97 -17.91 17.57 -12.65
N GLN A 98 -16.65 17.53 -12.24
CA GLN A 98 -15.73 18.66 -12.44
C GLN A 98 -15.47 18.91 -13.93
N GLN A 99 -15.33 17.87 -14.74
CA GLN A 99 -15.15 18.00 -16.19
C GLN A 99 -16.37 18.64 -16.86
N VAL A 100 -17.59 18.24 -16.49
CA VAL A 100 -18.83 18.83 -17.02
C VAL A 100 -18.91 20.31 -16.68
N LEU A 101 -18.65 20.69 -15.41
CA LEU A 101 -18.67 22.09 -14.98
C LEU A 101 -17.59 22.92 -15.69
N SER A 102 -16.39 22.36 -15.88
CA SER A 102 -15.31 23.00 -16.62
C SER A 102 -15.69 23.26 -18.08
N LEU A 103 -16.29 22.27 -18.75
CA LEU A 103 -16.76 22.43 -20.14
C LEU A 103 -17.88 23.46 -20.25
N GLU A 104 -18.82 23.51 -19.30
CA GLU A 104 -19.87 24.54 -19.27
C GLU A 104 -19.27 25.94 -19.06
N ARG A 105 -18.32 26.08 -18.14
CA ARG A 105 -17.61 27.35 -17.90
C ARG A 105 -16.82 27.80 -19.13
N LYS A 106 -16.10 26.88 -19.80
CA LYS A 106 -15.38 27.15 -21.05
C LYS A 106 -16.34 27.59 -22.16
N LYS A 107 -17.49 26.92 -22.33
CA LYS A 107 -18.53 27.32 -23.29
C LYS A 107 -19.11 28.69 -22.99
N ALA A 108 -19.42 28.98 -21.74
CA ALA A 108 -19.96 30.29 -21.33
C ALA A 108 -18.95 31.43 -21.54
N ARG A 109 -17.65 31.17 -21.32
CA ARG A 109 -16.58 32.12 -21.63
C ARG A 109 -16.48 32.37 -23.14
N ALA A 110 -16.53 31.32 -23.96
CA ALA A 110 -16.48 31.45 -25.42
C ALA A 110 -17.68 32.21 -25.99
N THR A 111 -18.90 31.97 -25.48
CA THR A 111 -20.09 32.72 -25.94
C THR A 111 -20.03 34.19 -25.56
N ARG A 112 -19.58 34.51 -24.33
CA ARG A 112 -19.36 35.89 -23.90
C ARG A 112 -18.31 36.59 -24.77
N ALA A 113 -17.21 35.91 -25.11
CA ALA A 113 -16.17 36.44 -26.00
C ALA A 113 -16.72 36.72 -27.41
N MET A 114 -17.47 35.78 -27.99
CA MET A 114 -18.08 35.98 -29.31
C MET A 114 -19.11 37.12 -29.33
N ASP A 115 -19.94 37.25 -28.30
CA ASP A 115 -20.89 38.37 -28.20
C ASP A 115 -20.17 39.71 -28.03
N HIS A 116 -19.05 39.75 -27.30
CA HIS A 116 -18.21 40.94 -27.18
C HIS A 116 -17.57 41.32 -28.53
N GLU A 117 -17.03 40.36 -29.28
CA GLU A 117 -16.50 40.61 -30.64
C GLU A 117 -17.58 41.07 -31.63
N ARG A 118 -18.80 40.53 -31.55
CA ARG A 118 -19.91 40.98 -32.40
C ARG A 118 -20.27 42.45 -32.12
N ARG A 119 -20.40 42.83 -30.84
CA ARG A 119 -20.75 44.21 -30.44
C ARG A 119 -19.67 45.21 -30.83
N THR A 120 -18.39 44.86 -30.67
CA THR A 120 -17.27 45.72 -31.07
C THR A 120 -17.24 45.93 -32.59
N ARG A 121 -17.58 44.91 -33.39
CA ARG A 121 -17.68 45.01 -34.86
C ARG A 121 -18.87 45.84 -35.33
N GLU A 122 -19.98 45.83 -34.60
CA GLU A 122 -21.21 46.57 -34.93
C GLU A 122 -21.20 48.04 -34.46
N GLY A 123 -20.15 48.47 -33.75
CA GLY A 123 -19.94 49.88 -33.39
C GLY A 123 -20.95 50.43 -32.38
N MET A 124 -21.60 49.57 -31.59
CA MET A 124 -22.52 50.01 -30.54
C MET A 124 -21.73 50.37 -29.27
N PRO A 125 -21.92 51.56 -28.67
CA PRO A 125 -21.26 51.91 -27.41
C PRO A 125 -21.79 51.00 -26.29
N SER A 126 -20.87 50.33 -25.61
CA SER A 126 -21.15 49.44 -24.49
C SER A 126 -21.60 50.25 -23.27
N GLU A 127 -22.82 50.03 -22.80
CA GLU A 127 -23.15 50.29 -21.40
C GLU A 127 -22.31 49.35 -20.54
N GLU A 128 -21.61 49.95 -19.58
CA GLU A 128 -20.55 49.36 -18.78
C GLU A 128 -21.19 48.36 -17.81
N THR A 129 -21.34 47.10 -18.23
CA THR A 129 -21.63 46.03 -17.27
C THR A 129 -20.31 45.69 -16.58
N GLU A 130 -20.15 46.14 -15.34
CA GLU A 130 -19.11 45.65 -14.44
C GLU A 130 -19.17 44.12 -14.40
N VAL A 131 -18.30 43.48 -15.18
CA VAL A 131 -17.88 42.12 -14.93
C VAL A 131 -16.93 42.24 -13.76
N THR A 132 -17.36 41.80 -12.58
CA THR A 132 -16.43 41.42 -11.53
C THR A 132 -15.65 40.23 -12.07
N ASP A 133 -14.47 40.52 -12.57
CA ASP A 133 -13.41 39.56 -12.82
C ASP A 133 -12.93 39.08 -11.46
N ASP A 134 -13.69 38.17 -10.86
CA ASP A 134 -13.18 37.32 -9.80
C ASP A 134 -12.22 36.33 -10.50
N GLY A 135 -10.99 36.80 -10.68
CA GLY A 135 -9.89 36.04 -11.23
C GLY A 135 -9.66 34.77 -10.40
N ASP A 136 -9.97 33.63 -11.00
CA ASP A 136 -9.32 32.36 -10.70
C ASP A 136 -8.42 32.08 -11.91
N ASP A 137 -7.18 32.53 -11.78
CA ASP A 137 -6.02 31.97 -12.49
C ASP A 137 -5.83 30.53 -11.99
N ASP A 138 -6.54 29.58 -12.60
CA ASP A 138 -6.12 28.19 -12.59
C ASP A 138 -5.47 27.91 -13.95
N ASP A 139 -4.24 28.44 -14.11
CA ASP A 139 -3.25 27.92 -15.05
C ASP A 139 -2.88 26.50 -14.60
N ASP A 140 -3.71 25.52 -14.94
CA ASP A 140 -3.28 24.12 -15.03
C ASP A 140 -3.19 23.76 -16.52
N ASP A 141 -2.17 24.33 -17.17
CA ASP A 141 -1.51 23.73 -18.32
C ASP A 141 -0.84 22.42 -17.84
N ASP A 142 -1.59 21.33 -17.88
CA ASP A 142 -1.04 19.97 -18.00
C ASP A 142 -1.69 19.33 -19.24
N ASP A 143 -1.40 19.92 -20.41
CA ASP A 143 -1.37 19.19 -21.68
C ASP A 143 -0.06 18.38 -21.69
N ASP A 144 -0.11 17.16 -21.17
CA ASP A 144 0.83 16.09 -21.50
C ASP A 144 0.09 14.76 -21.34
N ASP A 145 -0.46 14.27 -22.44
CA ASP A 145 -0.43 12.85 -22.83
C ASP A 145 -0.91 12.77 -24.29
N ASP A 146 0.03 13.05 -25.19
CA ASP A 146 0.05 12.56 -26.57
C ASP A 146 0.09 11.01 -26.53
N ASP A 147 -1.08 10.37 -26.52
CA ASP A 147 -1.20 8.97 -26.94
C ASP A 147 -1.64 8.94 -28.42
N GLU A 148 -0.69 9.29 -29.32
CA GLU A 148 -0.76 8.81 -30.70
C GLU A 148 -0.51 7.29 -30.69
N GLU A 149 -1.60 6.53 -30.67
CA GLU A 149 -1.59 5.09 -30.89
C GLU A 149 -1.03 4.80 -32.29
N ASP A 150 0.21 4.31 -32.35
CA ASP A 150 0.85 3.74 -33.53
C ASP A 150 -0.01 2.59 -34.11
N ASP A 151 -0.71 2.87 -35.20
CA ASP A 151 -1.31 1.87 -36.09
C ASP A 151 -0.20 1.11 -36.83
N MET A 152 0.31 0.05 -36.21
CA MET A 152 1.11 -0.97 -36.90
C MET A 152 0.20 -1.91 -37.70
N GLY A 153 -0.30 -1.40 -38.82
CA GLY A 153 -0.83 -2.20 -39.92
C GLY A 153 0.30 -2.84 -40.74
N VAL A 154 0.45 -4.16 -40.58
CA VAL A 154 1.33 -5.07 -41.34
C VAL A 154 1.02 -5.14 -42.83
#